data_AF-A0A518C9F9-F1
#
_entry.id   AF-A0A518C9F9-F1
#
_cell.length_a   1.000
_cell.length_b   1.000
_cell.length_c   1.000
_cell.angle_alpha   90.00
_cell.angle_beta   90.00
_cell.angle_gamma   90.00
#
_symmetry.space_group_name_H-M   'P 1'
#
loop_
_entity.id
_entity.type
_entity.pdbx_description
1 polymer ?
#
loop_
_entity_poly.entity_id
_entity_poly.type
_entity_poly.pdbx_seq_one_letter_code
_entity_poly.pdbx_strand_id
1 'polypeptide(L)'
;MIDWDGFLARLKSHPSHGHRILPPCSPSTKSAIEQQLGPLPEDISQMVDRFSGAELFVDFATIFRLTDDPPLPPLEWAVEWCIDAMTTKWRVAGTGREQDWALAMTNYGGLILLDSQGLVKEWDTGQATWLNKDISLQDWLDGIMTEGESLMEDS
;
A
#
# COMPACT_ATOMS: atom_id res chain seq x y z
N MET A 1 -11.56 0.15 -12.25
CA MET A 1 -11.77 1.09 -11.14
C MET A 1 -11.98 0.24 -9.90
N ILE A 2 -11.17 0.47 -8.88
CA ILE A 2 -11.18 -0.33 -7.64
C ILE A 2 -12.34 0.07 -6.73
N ASP A 3 -13.01 -0.91 -6.15
CA ASP A 3 -14.04 -0.69 -5.13
C ASP A 3 -13.41 -0.56 -3.73
N TRP A 4 -12.83 0.60 -3.46
CA TRP A 4 -12.21 0.88 -2.15
C TRP A 4 -13.21 0.87 -0.99
N ASP A 5 -14.47 1.24 -1.25
CA ASP A 5 -15.52 1.24 -0.23
C ASP A 5 -15.91 -0.19 0.15
N GLY A 6 -16.06 -1.08 -0.85
CA GLY A 6 -16.25 -2.51 -0.66
C GLY A 6 -15.08 -3.19 0.05
N PHE A 7 -13.84 -2.85 -0.34
CA PHE A 7 -12.63 -3.35 0.33
C PHE A 7 -12.61 -2.98 1.82
N LEU A 8 -12.85 -1.70 2.15
CA LEU A 8 -12.92 -1.23 3.54
C LEU A 8 -14.07 -1.88 4.32
N ALA A 9 -15.22 -2.08 3.68
CA ALA A 9 -16.36 -2.76 4.31
C ALA A 9 -16.02 -4.21 4.66
N ARG A 10 -15.35 -4.93 3.74
CA ARG A 10 -14.89 -6.31 3.98
C ARG A 10 -13.88 -6.37 5.12
N LEU A 11 -12.86 -5.51 5.12
CA LEU A 11 -11.90 -5.43 6.23
C LEU A 11 -12.58 -5.17 7.59
N LYS A 12 -13.55 -4.25 7.64
CA LYS A 12 -14.28 -3.89 8.88
C LYS A 12 -15.26 -4.96 9.35
N SER A 13 -15.58 -5.95 8.50
CA SER A 13 -16.43 -7.08 8.90
C SER A 13 -15.71 -8.10 9.77
N HIS A 14 -14.36 -8.07 9.78
CA HIS A 14 -13.51 -8.91 10.60
C HIS A 14 -13.29 -8.32 12.00
N PRO A 15 -12.87 -9.13 13.00
CA PRO A 15 -12.65 -8.67 14.36
C PRO A 15 -11.71 -7.47 14.42
N SER A 16 -12.01 -6.50 15.30
CA SER A 16 -11.33 -5.19 15.38
C SER A 16 -9.83 -5.23 15.73
N HIS A 17 -9.27 -6.41 15.98
CA HIS A 17 -7.85 -6.61 16.29
C HIS A 17 -7.03 -7.15 15.11
N GLY A 18 -7.68 -7.52 14.00
CA GLY A 18 -6.98 -8.03 12.82
C GLY A 18 -6.41 -6.92 11.92
N HIS A 19 -6.92 -5.70 12.02
CA HIS A 19 -6.61 -4.62 11.09
C HIS A 19 -6.42 -3.28 11.79
N ARG A 20 -5.53 -2.45 11.26
CA ARG A 20 -5.41 -1.04 11.64
C ARG A 20 -5.50 -0.18 10.39
N ILE A 21 -6.56 0.62 10.30
CA ILE A 21 -6.81 1.49 9.14
C ILE A 21 -6.52 2.94 9.55
N LEU A 22 -5.66 3.62 8.80
CA LEU A 22 -5.31 5.02 9.04
C LEU A 22 -6.37 5.96 8.46
N PRO A 23 -6.56 7.16 9.05
CA PRO A 23 -7.50 8.14 8.53
C PRO A 23 -7.12 8.58 7.10
N PRO A 24 -8.07 9.14 6.33
CA PRO A 24 -7.79 9.76 5.03
C PRO A 24 -6.63 10.76 5.07
N CYS A 25 -5.90 10.86 3.97
CA CYS A 25 -4.84 11.83 3.79
C CYS A 25 -5.41 13.26 3.66
N SER A 26 -4.69 14.24 4.21
CA SER A 26 -5.06 15.64 3.99
C SER A 26 -4.82 16.05 2.51
N PRO A 27 -5.65 16.93 1.94
CA PRO A 27 -5.44 17.44 0.59
C PRO A 27 -4.07 18.13 0.42
N SER A 28 -3.60 18.85 1.45
CA SER A 28 -2.29 19.52 1.43
C SER A 28 -1.13 18.53 1.33
N THR A 29 -1.19 17.43 2.08
CA THR A 29 -0.18 16.37 2.03
C THR A 29 -0.15 15.72 0.65
N LYS A 30 -1.32 15.38 0.11
CA LYS A 30 -1.48 14.81 -1.22
C LYS A 30 -0.85 15.71 -2.28
N SER A 31 -1.20 16.99 -2.30
CA SER A 31 -0.65 17.97 -3.24
C SER A 31 0.87 18.16 -3.09
N ALA A 32 1.40 18.16 -1.87
CA ALA A 32 2.84 18.29 -1.65
C ALA A 32 3.62 17.11 -2.25
N ILE A 33 3.12 15.89 -2.09
CA ILE A 33 3.73 14.69 -2.65
C ILE A 33 3.61 14.66 -4.17
N GLU A 34 2.47 15.06 -4.72
CA GLU A 34 2.26 15.14 -6.17
C GLU A 34 3.20 16.15 -6.84
N GLN A 35 3.51 17.26 -6.16
CA GLN A 35 4.51 18.23 -6.61
C GLN A 35 5.93 17.65 -6.63
N GLN A 36 6.24 16.73 -5.72
CA GLN A 36 7.57 16.15 -5.59
C GLN A 36 7.79 14.96 -6.54
N LEU A 37 6.82 14.05 -6.65
CA LEU A 37 6.99 12.75 -7.30
C LEU A 37 6.21 12.59 -8.60
N GLY A 38 5.41 13.59 -8.96
CA GLY A 38 4.44 13.54 -10.05
C GLY A 38 3.04 13.13 -9.58
N PRO A 39 2.04 13.16 -10.47
CA PRO A 39 0.66 12.86 -10.11
C PRO A 39 0.53 11.44 -9.55
N LEU A 40 -0.29 11.28 -8.51
CA LEU A 40 -0.61 9.96 -7.99
C LEU A 40 -1.40 9.18 -9.04
N PRO A 41 -1.15 7.86 -9.19
CA PRO A 41 -2.05 6.98 -9.93
C PRO A 41 -3.49 7.11 -9.40
N GLU A 42 -4.48 7.01 -10.28
CA GLU A 42 -5.88 7.21 -9.92
C GLU A 42 -6.31 6.33 -8.74
N ASP A 43 -5.93 5.06 -8.74
CA ASP A 43 -6.31 4.14 -7.67
C ASP A 43 -5.66 4.51 -6.32
N ILE A 44 -4.39 4.94 -6.31
CA ILE A 44 -3.73 5.44 -5.08
C ILE A 44 -4.39 6.73 -4.61
N SER A 45 -4.68 7.63 -5.55
CA SER A 45 -5.34 8.90 -5.29
C SER A 45 -6.71 8.69 -4.63
N GLN A 46 -7.51 7.75 -5.13
CA GLN A 46 -8.82 7.40 -4.56
C GLN A 46 -8.71 6.66 -3.23
N MET A 47 -7.67 5.85 -3.05
CA MET A 47 -7.36 5.16 -1.80
C MET A 47 -7.11 6.17 -0.68
N VAL A 48 -6.15 7.09 -0.89
CA VAL A 48 -5.71 8.04 0.13
C VAL A 48 -6.80 9.04 0.53
N ASP A 49 -7.80 9.28 -0.34
CA ASP A 49 -8.98 10.09 -0.03
C ASP A 49 -9.95 9.38 0.94
N ARG A 50 -9.84 8.05 1.09
CA ARG A 50 -10.68 7.23 1.98
C ARG A 50 -9.94 6.71 3.20
N PHE A 51 -8.68 6.34 3.04
CA PHE A 51 -7.77 5.90 4.10
C PHE A 51 -6.34 6.07 3.62
N SER A 52 -5.46 6.62 4.45
CA SER A 52 -4.10 6.90 4.00
C SER A 52 -3.23 5.65 3.93
N GLY A 53 -3.51 4.61 4.70
CA GLY A 53 -2.77 3.34 4.73
C GLY A 53 -3.42 2.34 5.69
N ALA A 54 -2.95 1.10 5.73
CA ALA A 54 -3.51 0.07 6.59
C ALA A 54 -2.53 -1.06 6.91
N GLU A 55 -2.58 -1.59 8.14
CA GLU A 55 -2.04 -2.90 8.52
C GLU A 55 -3.16 -3.93 8.42
N LEU A 56 -2.90 -5.03 7.72
CA LEU A 56 -3.89 -6.05 7.40
C LEU A 56 -3.51 -7.39 8.04
N PHE A 57 -4.49 -8.05 8.66
CA PHE A 57 -4.41 -9.41 9.20
C PHE A 57 -3.19 -9.65 10.12
N VAL A 58 -3.07 -8.84 11.17
CA VAL A 58 -1.94 -8.92 12.14
C VAL A 58 -0.59 -8.81 11.42
N ASP A 59 -0.41 -7.68 10.72
CA ASP A 59 0.78 -7.34 9.95
C ASP A 59 1.15 -8.30 8.80
N PHE A 60 0.23 -9.14 8.33
CA PHE A 60 0.43 -9.96 7.12
C PHE A 60 0.80 -9.10 5.90
N ALA A 61 0.09 -7.99 5.72
CA ALA A 61 0.38 -7.00 4.69
C ALA A 61 0.18 -5.58 5.21
N THR A 62 1.05 -4.68 4.80
CA THR A 62 0.96 -3.25 5.12
C THR A 62 0.78 -2.46 3.84
N ILE A 63 -0.37 -1.83 3.68
CA ILE A 63 -0.61 -0.79 2.68
C ILE A 63 0.04 0.51 3.20
N PHE A 64 1.01 1.01 2.45
CA PHE A 64 1.79 2.17 2.83
C PHE A 64 0.95 3.44 2.87
N ARG A 65 1.37 4.38 3.71
CA ARG A 65 0.77 5.70 3.82
C ARG A 65 1.47 6.77 2.99
N LEU A 66 0.84 7.91 2.79
CA LEU A 66 1.56 9.13 2.39
C LEU A 66 2.24 9.75 3.62
N THR A 67 3.47 10.24 3.47
CA THR A 67 4.13 10.99 4.55
C THR A 67 3.32 12.24 4.90
N ASP A 68 2.83 12.32 6.13
CA ASP A 68 2.19 13.51 6.69
C ASP A 68 3.09 14.24 7.70
N ASP A 69 2.83 15.53 7.91
CA ASP A 69 3.38 16.27 9.05
C ASP A 69 2.58 15.86 10.31
N PRO A 70 3.23 15.44 11.42
CA PRO A 70 2.52 14.75 12.49
C PRO A 70 1.55 15.65 13.25
N PRO A 71 0.39 15.09 13.62
CA PRO A 71 0.01 15.11 15.03
C PRO A 71 -0.37 13.70 15.50
N LEU A 72 0.48 12.68 15.28
CA LEU A 72 0.28 11.34 15.85
C LEU A 72 1.49 10.90 16.69
N PRO A 73 1.30 10.11 17.77
CA PRO A 73 2.37 9.75 18.68
C PRO A 73 3.53 9.01 17.98
N PRO A 74 4.80 9.23 18.38
CA PRO A 74 6.00 8.65 17.74
C PRO A 74 6.05 7.11 17.66
N LEU A 75 5.24 6.38 18.43
CA LEU A 75 5.14 4.92 18.36
C LEU A 75 4.36 4.44 17.13
N GLU A 76 3.61 5.33 16.47
CA GLU A 76 2.86 5.05 15.25
C GLU A 76 3.68 5.33 13.96
N TRP A 77 4.94 5.74 14.12
CA TRP A 77 5.85 6.18 13.06
C TRP A 77 6.82 5.08 12.62
N ALA A 78 6.33 4.01 12.00
CA ALA A 78 7.21 3.22 11.15
C ALA A 78 7.53 4.04 9.89
N VAL A 79 8.59 4.86 9.95
CA VAL A 79 9.08 5.75 8.86
C VAL A 79 9.32 5.00 7.54
N GLU A 80 9.36 3.67 7.59
CA GLU A 80 9.66 2.78 6.47
C GLU A 80 8.42 2.43 5.63
N TRP A 81 7.21 2.77 6.06
CA TRP A 81 5.95 2.40 5.41
C TRP A 81 5.25 3.58 4.74
N CYS A 82 6.02 4.45 4.09
CA CYS A 82 5.50 5.57 3.30
C CYS A 82 5.66 5.33 1.80
N ILE A 83 4.58 5.54 1.04
CA ILE A 83 4.51 5.45 -0.44
C ILE A 83 5.59 6.33 -1.05
N ASP A 84 5.69 7.60 -0.65
CA ASP A 84 6.61 8.58 -1.23
C ASP A 84 8.08 8.26 -0.95
N ALA A 85 8.39 7.85 0.29
CA ALA A 85 9.74 7.44 0.67
C ALA A 85 10.18 6.16 -0.07
N MET A 86 9.32 5.14 -0.10
CA MET A 86 9.63 3.87 -0.77
C MET A 86 9.65 4.01 -2.30
N THR A 87 8.75 4.81 -2.88
CA THR A 87 8.75 5.14 -4.32
C THR A 87 10.06 5.82 -4.71
N THR A 88 10.53 6.77 -3.90
CA THR A 88 11.82 7.45 -4.13
C THR A 88 12.98 6.46 -4.11
N LYS A 89 13.05 5.59 -3.08
CA LYS A 89 14.10 4.56 -2.96
C LYS A 89 14.05 3.58 -4.14
N TRP A 90 12.86 3.12 -4.53
CA TRP A 90 12.66 2.19 -5.64
C TRP A 90 13.18 2.74 -6.96
N ARG A 91 12.79 4.00 -7.27
CA ARG A 91 13.20 4.72 -8.49
C ARG A 91 14.70 4.91 -8.57
N VAL A 92 15.37 5.20 -7.46
CA VAL A 92 16.84 5.38 -7.41
C VAL A 92 17.57 4.04 -7.58
N ALA A 93 16.97 2.92 -7.16
CA ALA A 93 17.63 1.62 -7.13
C ALA A 93 17.76 0.92 -8.50
N GLY A 94 17.19 1.45 -9.59
CA GLY A 94 17.31 0.82 -10.91
C GLY A 94 16.72 1.62 -12.06
N THR A 95 17.01 1.18 -13.29
CA THR A 95 16.53 1.80 -14.53
C THR A 95 15.12 1.31 -14.90
N GLY A 96 14.29 2.17 -15.50
CA GLY A 96 12.96 1.78 -15.98
C GLY A 96 11.90 1.68 -14.87
N ARG A 97 12.14 2.36 -13.75
CA ARG A 97 11.30 2.39 -12.55
C ARG A 97 10.63 3.73 -12.32
N GLU A 98 10.87 4.70 -13.20
CA GLU A 98 10.58 6.13 -13.01
C GLU A 98 9.09 6.42 -12.85
N GLN A 99 8.23 5.52 -13.35
CA GLN A 99 6.77 5.64 -13.27
C GLN A 99 6.13 4.69 -12.26
N ASP A 100 6.92 3.82 -11.61
CA ASP A 100 6.39 2.92 -10.60
C ASP A 100 6.11 3.68 -9.30
N TRP A 101 5.11 3.21 -8.56
CA TRP A 101 4.72 3.68 -7.24
C TRP A 101 4.70 2.52 -6.26
N ALA A 102 5.39 2.67 -5.13
CA ALA A 102 5.32 1.69 -4.05
C ALA A 102 3.98 1.80 -3.31
N LEU A 103 3.27 0.68 -3.19
CA LEU A 103 1.93 0.64 -2.63
C LEU A 103 1.89 -0.07 -1.27
N ALA A 104 2.54 -1.22 -1.16
CA ALA A 104 2.42 -2.07 0.03
C ALA A 104 3.64 -2.96 0.20
N MET A 105 3.73 -3.64 1.35
CA MET A 105 4.66 -4.73 1.58
C MET A 105 4.01 -5.85 2.37
N THR A 106 4.31 -7.10 2.02
CA THR A 106 3.90 -8.29 2.76
C THR A 106 4.93 -8.64 3.84
N ASN A 107 4.52 -9.37 4.88
CA ASN A 107 5.40 -9.77 5.98
C ASN A 107 6.53 -10.73 5.58
N TYR A 108 6.37 -11.40 4.42
CA TYR A 108 7.40 -12.25 3.82
C TYR A 108 8.34 -11.47 2.89
N GLY A 109 8.23 -10.14 2.83
CA GLY A 109 9.17 -9.28 2.12
C GLY A 109 8.84 -9.03 0.65
N GLY A 110 7.59 -9.24 0.22
CA GLY A 110 7.10 -8.86 -1.11
C GLY A 110 6.75 -7.38 -1.15
N LEU A 111 7.53 -6.57 -1.88
CA LEU A 111 7.25 -5.16 -2.16
C LEU A 111 6.28 -5.05 -3.34
N ILE A 112 5.16 -4.40 -3.11
CA ILE A 112 4.08 -4.25 -4.08
C ILE A 112 4.21 -2.89 -4.75
N LEU A 113 4.30 -2.92 -6.08
CA LEU A 113 4.52 -1.76 -6.94
C LEU A 113 3.36 -1.65 -7.91
N LEU A 114 2.88 -0.42 -8.13
CA LEU A 114 1.90 -0.09 -9.15
C LEU A 114 2.61 0.63 -10.29
N ASP A 115 2.52 0.11 -11.51
CA ASP A 115 3.16 0.73 -12.66
C ASP A 115 2.29 1.80 -13.34
N SER A 116 2.81 2.40 -14.41
CA SER A 116 2.09 3.44 -15.17
C SER A 116 0.77 2.98 -15.81
N GLN A 117 0.57 1.66 -15.93
CA GLN A 117 -0.66 1.08 -16.49
C GLN A 117 -1.67 0.71 -15.39
N GLY A 118 -1.34 0.95 -14.11
CA GLY A 118 -2.16 0.52 -12.98
C GLY A 118 -2.06 -0.98 -12.71
N LEU A 119 -1.02 -1.65 -13.22
CA LEU A 119 -0.78 -3.05 -12.96
C LEU A 119 0.16 -3.22 -11.77
N VAL A 120 -0.14 -4.23 -10.96
CA VAL A 120 0.66 -4.59 -9.80
C VAL A 120 1.81 -5.51 -10.20
N LYS A 121 2.98 -5.22 -9.63
CA LYS A 121 4.17 -6.05 -9.70
C LYS A 121 4.69 -6.27 -8.29
N GLU A 122 5.13 -7.48 -8.01
CA GLU A 122 5.63 -7.87 -6.71
C GLU A 122 7.12 -8.21 -6.78
N TRP A 123 7.90 -7.48 -6.01
CA TRP A 123 9.34 -7.63 -5.90
C TRP A 123 9.72 -8.29 -4.57
N ASP A 124 10.33 -9.46 -4.64
CA ASP A 124 10.93 -10.12 -3.47
C ASP A 124 12.18 -9.33 -3.04
N THR A 125 12.08 -8.68 -1.88
CA THR A 125 13.18 -7.88 -1.33
C THR A 125 14.35 -8.71 -0.80
N GLY A 126 14.13 -9.98 -0.46
CA GLY A 126 15.16 -10.89 0.03
C GLY A 126 15.93 -11.58 -1.09
N GLN A 127 15.25 -11.96 -2.17
CA GLN A 127 15.85 -12.63 -3.33
C GLN A 127 16.18 -11.69 -4.49
N ALA A 128 15.74 -10.44 -4.43
CA ALA A 128 15.90 -9.45 -5.49
C ALA A 128 15.38 -9.96 -6.86
N THR A 129 14.19 -10.57 -6.84
CA THR A 129 13.53 -11.10 -8.03
C THR A 129 12.06 -10.68 -8.07
N TRP A 130 11.46 -10.76 -9.24
CA TRP A 130 10.03 -10.59 -9.39
C TRP A 130 9.30 -11.89 -9.07
N LEU A 131 8.28 -11.83 -8.22
CA LEU A 131 7.39 -12.97 -7.91
C LEU A 131 6.20 -12.97 -8.84
N ASN A 132 5.46 -11.87 -8.87
CA ASN A 132 4.28 -11.66 -9.70
C ASN A 132 4.46 -10.40 -10.54
N LYS A 133 3.91 -10.42 -11.77
CA LYS A 133 3.93 -9.28 -12.68
C LYS A 133 2.60 -9.15 -13.38
N ASP A 134 2.23 -7.91 -13.66
CA ASP A 134 1.16 -7.54 -14.57
C ASP A 134 -0.22 -8.08 -14.12
N ILE A 135 -0.43 -8.17 -12.81
CA ILE A 135 -1.73 -8.52 -12.21
C ILE A 135 -2.53 -7.24 -11.97
N SER A 136 -3.87 -7.32 -11.99
CA SER A 136 -4.68 -6.15 -11.66
C SER A 136 -4.58 -5.85 -10.16
N LEU A 137 -4.72 -4.58 -9.79
CA LEU A 137 -4.76 -4.19 -8.38
C LEU A 137 -5.94 -4.86 -7.64
N GLN A 138 -7.07 -5.06 -8.32
CA GLN A 138 -8.22 -5.77 -7.75
C GLN A 138 -7.88 -7.23 -7.42
N ASP A 139 -7.27 -7.94 -8.36
CA ASP A 139 -6.90 -9.35 -8.17
C ASP A 139 -5.89 -9.50 -7.02
N TRP A 140 -4.94 -8.56 -6.91
CA TRP A 140 -4.00 -8.53 -5.79
C TRP A 140 -4.70 -8.30 -4.45
N LEU A 141 -5.62 -7.33 -4.37
CA LEU A 141 -6.41 -7.07 -3.16
C LEU A 141 -7.26 -8.28 -2.77
N ASP A 142 -7.93 -8.91 -3.73
CA ASP A 142 -8.75 -10.10 -3.48
C ASP A 142 -7.90 -11.30 -3.03
N GLY A 143 -6.69 -11.46 -3.58
CA GLY A 143 -5.71 -12.45 -3.14
C GLY A 143 -5.28 -12.24 -1.69
N ILE A 144 -4.83 -11.03 -1.34
CA ILE A 144 -4.44 -10.69 0.04
C ILE A 144 -5.60 -10.88 1.02
N MET A 145 -6.82 -10.50 0.64
CA MET A 145 -7.99 -10.72 1.49
C MET A 145 -8.25 -12.21 1.72
N THR A 146 -8.19 -13.03 0.67
CA THR A 146 -8.42 -14.48 0.77
C THR A 146 -7.37 -15.17 1.63
N GLU A 147 -6.09 -14.82 1.44
CA GLU A 147 -4.99 -15.37 2.23
C GLU A 147 -5.07 -14.92 3.70
N GLY A 148 -5.31 -13.63 3.93
CA GLY A 148 -5.43 -13.08 5.28
C GLY A 148 -6.62 -13.63 6.06
N GLU A 149 -7.76 -13.83 5.39
CA GLU A 149 -8.95 -14.47 5.99
C GLU A 149 -8.65 -15.90 6.43
N SER A 150 -7.96 -16.66 5.59
CA SER A 150 -7.57 -18.05 5.90
C SER A 150 -6.67 -18.10 7.15
N LEU A 151 -5.74 -17.16 7.30
CA LEU A 151 -4.85 -17.08 8.46
C LEU A 151 -5.60 -16.75 9.76
N MET A 152 -6.69 -15.99 9.69
CA MET A 152 -7.51 -15.66 10.87
C MET A 152 -8.44 -16.80 11.28
N GLU A 153 -8.81 -17.70 10.38
CA GLU A 153 -9.60 -18.90 10.72
C GLU A 153 -8.78 -19.99 11.43
N ASP A 154 -7.47 -20.03 11.16
CA ASP A 154 -6.54 -21.01 11.74
C ASP A 154 -5.94 -20.59 13.11
N SER A 155 -6.30 -19.39 13.62
CA SER A 155 -5.75 -18.77 14.84
C SER A 155 -6.70 -18.86 16.05
#